data_AF-A0A1A8Q149-F1
#
_entry.id   AF-A0A1A8Q149-F1
#
_cell.length_a   1.000
_cell.length_b   1.000
_cell.length_c   1.000
_cell.angle_alpha   90.00
_cell.angle_beta   90.00
_cell.angle_gamma   90.00
#
_symmetry.space_group_name_H-M   'P 1'
#
loop_
_entity.id
_entity.type
_entity.pdbx_description
1 polymer ?
#
loop_
_entity_poly.entity_id
_entity_poly.type
_entity_poly.pdbx_seq_one_letter_code
_entity_poly.pdbx_strand_id
1 'polypeptide(L)' 'LFEIALRKRWPAMTYRLLTLCKVIDKRLWGFAHPLRQFPNLSHVVLNRLEEKKLTVDKLKEMRKDEIGH' A
#
# COMPACT_ATOMS: atom_id res chain seq x y z
N LEU A 1 -16.57 -14.15 1.84
CA LEU A 1 -15.63 -14.94 0.99
C LEU A 1 -14.28 -15.17 1.66
N PHE A 2 -13.59 -14.12 2.16
CA PHE A 2 -12.33 -14.27 2.92
C PHE A 2 -12.47 -15.20 4.14
N GLU A 3 -13.47 -14.94 5.01
CA GLU A 3 -13.83 -15.79 6.16
C GLU A 3 -14.03 -17.28 5.79
N ILE A 4 -14.61 -17.54 4.62
CA ILE A 4 -14.88 -18.91 4.14
C ILE A 4 -13.57 -19.58 3.69
N ALA A 5 -12.72 -18.88 2.94
CA ALA A 5 -11.41 -19.38 2.52
C ALA A 5 -10.47 -19.64 3.71
N LEU A 6 -10.56 -18.81 4.75
CA LEU A 6 -9.81 -18.95 6.00
C LEU A 6 -10.26 -20.22 6.77
N ARG A 7 -11.58 -20.41 6.92
CA ARG A 7 -12.15 -21.62 7.56
C ARG A 7 -11.84 -22.90 6.78
N LYS A 8 -11.71 -22.83 5.45
CA LYS A 8 -11.33 -23.95 4.57
C LYS A 8 -9.82 -24.20 4.50
N ARG A 9 -8.99 -23.43 5.21
CA ARG A 9 -7.51 -23.49 5.20
C ARG A 9 -6.92 -23.44 3.78
N TRP A 10 -7.40 -22.52 2.94
CA TRP A 10 -6.85 -22.29 1.61
C TRP A 10 -5.91 -21.06 1.63
N PRO A 11 -4.60 -21.23 1.89
CA PRO A 11 -3.70 -20.09 2.14
C PRO A 11 -3.58 -19.15 0.95
N ALA A 12 -3.45 -19.69 -0.28
CA ALA A 12 -3.34 -18.87 -1.49
C ALA A 12 -4.63 -18.07 -1.77
N MET A 13 -5.80 -18.69 -1.57
CA MET A 13 -7.09 -18.05 -1.79
C MET A 13 -7.37 -16.98 -0.72
N THR A 14 -7.05 -17.29 0.54
CA THR A 14 -7.13 -16.38 1.69
C THR A 14 -6.27 -15.14 1.46
N TYR A 15 -5.03 -15.31 0.98
CA TYR A 15 -4.14 -14.19 0.68
C TYR A 15 -4.69 -13.27 -0.42
N ARG A 16 -5.19 -13.85 -1.52
CA ARG A 16 -5.78 -13.09 -2.63
C ARG A 16 -7.03 -12.33 -2.19
N LEU A 17 -7.92 -12.99 -1.44
CA LEU A 17 -9.13 -12.38 -0.90
C LEU A 17 -8.82 -11.26 0.11
N LEU A 18 -7.84 -11.45 0.99
CA LEU A 18 -7.39 -10.42 1.93
C LEU A 18 -6.86 -9.19 1.19
N THR A 19 -6.04 -9.43 0.17
CA THR A 19 -5.47 -8.37 -0.67
C THR A 19 -6.57 -7.61 -1.37
N LEU A 20 -7.56 -8.31 -1.93
CA LEU A 20 -8.72 -7.69 -2.57
C LEU A 20 -9.54 -6.84 -1.58
N CYS A 21 -9.83 -7.37 -0.39
CA CYS A 21 -10.53 -6.62 0.65
C CYS A 21 -9.78 -5.34 1.03
N LYS A 22 -8.45 -5.40 1.17
CA LYS A 22 -7.62 -4.22 1.45
C LYS A 22 -7.66 -3.19 0.32
N VAL A 23 -7.59 -3.64 -0.93
CA VAL A 23 -7.65 -2.76 -2.12
C VAL A 23 -8.99 -2.02 -2.20
N ILE A 24 -10.09 -2.73 -1.94
CA ILE A 24 -11.44 -2.15 -1.96
C ILE A 24 -11.63 -1.16 -0.81
N ASP A 25 -11.26 -1.54 0.42
CA ASP A 25 -11.41 -0.70 1.61
C ASP A 25 -10.61 0.60 1.50
N LYS A 26 -9.35 0.51 1.05
CA LYS A 26 -8.47 1.67 0.89
C LYS A 26 -8.67 2.41 -0.43
N ARG A 27 -9.53 1.90 -1.33
CA ARG A 27 -9.66 2.35 -2.73
C ARG A 27 -8.30 2.53 -3.41
N LEU A 28 -7.36 1.65 -3.06
CA LEU A 28 -5.95 1.76 -3.43
C LEU A 28 -5.53 0.46 -4.06
N TRP A 29 -5.17 0.51 -5.34
CA TRP A 29 -4.69 -0.67 -6.06
C TRP A 29 -3.41 -1.22 -5.45
N GLY A 30 -3.19 -2.53 -5.51
CA GLY A 30 -2.00 -3.17 -4.93
C GLY A 30 -0.66 -2.73 -5.53
N PHE A 31 -0.70 -2.01 -6.65
CA PHE A 31 0.45 -1.40 -7.31
C PHE A 31 0.60 0.11 -7.03
N ALA A 32 -0.37 0.73 -6.34
CA ALA A 32 -0.33 2.14 -6.00
C ALA A 32 0.49 2.36 -4.72
N HIS A 33 1.08 3.55 -4.57
CA HIS A 33 1.97 3.81 -3.45
C HIS A 33 1.20 3.73 -2.13
N PRO A 34 1.60 2.88 -1.17
CA PRO A 34 0.82 2.63 0.06
C PRO A 34 0.72 3.87 0.96
N LEU A 35 1.52 4.91 0.73
CA LEU A 35 1.36 6.20 1.42
C LEU A 35 0.11 6.99 0.98
N ARG A 36 -0.52 6.66 -0.16
CA ARG A 36 -1.81 7.25 -0.56
C ARG A 36 -2.94 6.93 0.43
N GLN A 37 -2.75 5.97 1.34
CA GLN A 37 -3.73 5.69 2.40
C GLN A 37 -3.80 6.79 3.48
N PHE A 38 -2.81 7.70 3.52
CA PHE A 38 -2.77 8.79 4.49
C PHE A 38 -3.28 10.09 3.82
N PRO A 39 -4.47 10.58 4.17
CA PRO A 39 -5.02 11.81 3.59
C PRO A 39 -4.24 13.07 3.99
N ASN A 40 -3.39 12.96 5.02
CA ASN A 40 -2.56 14.06 5.51
C ASN A 40 -1.26 14.25 4.69
N LEU A 41 -0.98 13.39 3.71
CA LEU A 41 0.20 13.52 2.86
C LEU A 41 -0.09 14.42 1.65
N SER A 42 0.85 15.32 1.34
CA SER A 42 0.75 16.16 0.14
C SER A 42 0.79 15.33 -1.13
N HIS A 43 -0.18 15.55 -2.03
CA HIS A 43 -0.26 14.92 -3.35
C HIS A 43 1.01 15.13 -4.19
N VAL A 44 1.72 16.25 -4.00
CA VAL A 44 2.97 16.55 -4.71
C VAL A 44 4.08 15.59 -4.29
N VAL A 45 4.18 15.28 -3.00
CA VAL A 45 5.17 14.35 -2.45
C VAL A 45 4.83 12.92 -2.91
N LEU A 46 3.55 12.55 -2.90
CA LEU A 46 3.07 11.26 -3.40
C LEU A 46 3.40 11.03 -4.88
N ASN A 47 3.18 12.04 -5.73
CA ASN A 47 3.50 11.95 -7.15
C ASN A 47 5.01 11.81 -7.39
N ARG A 48 5.84 12.60 -6.68
CA ARG A 48 7.31 12.46 -6.75
C ARG A 48 7.79 11.07 -6.31
N LEU A 49 7.14 10.49 -5.30
CA LEU A 49 7.45 9.14 -4.80
C LEU A 49 7.06 8.05 -5.79
N GLU A 50 5.92 8.20 -6.46
CA GLU A 50 5.47 7.32 -7.53
C GLU A 50 6.38 7.41 -8.77
N GLU A 51 6.77 8.62 -9.18
CA GLU A 51 7.73 8.84 -10.29
C GLU A 51 9.10 8.21 -10.01
N LYS A 52 9.61 8.36 -8.79
CA LYS A 52 10.89 7.78 -8.38
C LYS A 52 10.84 6.27 -8.10
N LYS A 53 9.66 5.63 -8.20
CA LYS A 53 9.42 4.22 -7.81
C LYS A 53 10.03 3.88 -6.44
N LEU A 54 9.94 4.81 -5.49
CA LEU A 54 10.49 4.62 -4.15
C LEU A 54 9.60 3.62 -3.39
N THR A 55 10.19 2.51 -2.96
CA THR A 55 9.50 1.56 -2.08
C THR A 55 9.41 2.13 -0.67
N VAL A 56 8.35 1.79 0.07
CA VAL A 56 8.16 2.19 1.49
C VAL A 56 9.37 1.88 2.36
N ASP A 57 10.02 0.75 2.07
CA ASP A 57 11.21 0.30 2.80
C ASP A 57 12.35 1.31 2.70
N LYS A 58 12.62 1.81 1.48
CA LYS A 58 13.60 2.87 1.25
C LYS A 58 13.19 4.18 1.92
N LEU A 59 11.91 4.53 1.87
CA LEU A 59 11.41 5.75 2.52
C LEU A 59 11.55 5.71 4.05
N LYS A 60 11.51 4.52 4.64
CA LYS A 60 11.73 4.31 6.07
C LYS A 60 13.21 4.52 6.47
N GLU A 61 14.13 4.24 5.55
CA GLU A 61 15.57 4.46 5.74
C GLU A 61 16.00 5.90 5.45
N MET A 62 15.23 6.64 4.64
CA MET A 62 15.50 8.04 4.32
C MET A 62 15.29 8.95 5.53
N ARG A 63 16.22 9.89 5.73
CA ARG A 63 16.10 10.92 6.77
C ARG A 63 15.09 11.97 6.34
N LYS A 64 14.46 12.65 7.33
CA LYS A 64 13.43 13.68 7.10
C LYS A 64 13.88 14.77 6.12
N ASP A 65 15.18 15.08 6.10
CA ASP A 65 15.78 16.07 5.20
C ASP A 65 15.77 15.63 3.72
N GLU A 66 15.79 14.33 3.42
CA GLU A 66 15.77 13.83 2.03
C GLU A 66 14.36 13.68 1.44
N ILE A 67 13.35 13.67 2.30
CA ILE A 67 11.93 13.54 1.91
C ILE A 67 11.33 14.92 1.57
N GLY A 68 11.92 16.01 2.08
CA GLY A 68 11.38 17.36 2.04
C GLY A 68 11.93 18.31 0.96
N HIS A 69 12.90 17.90 0.14
CA HIS A 69 13.44 18.72 -0.97
C HIS A 69 12.78 18.38 -2.33
#